data_AF-A0A8T2T6R1-F1
#
_entry.id   AF-A0A8T2T6R1-F1
#
_cell.length_a   1.000
_cell.length_b   1.000
_cell.length_c   1.000
_cell.angle_alpha   90.00
_cell.angle_beta   90.00
_cell.angle_gamma   90.00
#
_symmetry.space_group_name_H-M   'P 1'
#
loop_
_entity.id
_entity.type
_entity.pdbx_description
1 polymer ?
#
loop_
_entity_poly.entity_id
_entity_poly.type
_entity_poly.pdbx_seq_one_letter_code
_entity_poly.pdbx_strand_id
1 'polypeptide(L)'
;MDEEIYWFLKLINHAEDILDNSKLDVDGVLKKILDESQARDKEFRKKRKLFKAGNDEWKVLDMVVLQYPDPDSDFFKLYRIQLTTWSTCKAFNLRRRFSTGITGEFTCRTYKPRASVIQKLNEHFMQQAVREAEDMFAEGNKPEAVSV
;
A
#
# COMPACT_ATOMS: atom_id res chain seq x y z
N MET A 1 -19.17 13.58 -1.95
CA MET A 1 -18.05 12.62 -2.08
C MET A 1 -17.74 12.58 -3.55
N ASP A 2 -16.53 13.00 -3.92
CA ASP A 2 -16.13 13.14 -5.32
C ASP A 2 -16.13 11.76 -6.00
N GLU A 3 -16.52 11.72 -7.28
CA GLU A 3 -16.71 10.47 -8.05
C GLU A 3 -15.41 9.62 -8.07
N GLU A 4 -14.26 10.30 -8.06
CA GLU A 4 -12.92 9.72 -8.05
C GLU A 4 -12.59 9.04 -6.71
N ILE A 5 -13.00 9.64 -5.59
CA ILE A 5 -12.85 9.05 -4.27
C ILE A 5 -13.71 7.79 -4.18
N TYR A 6 -14.97 7.89 -4.62
CA TYR A 6 -15.87 6.74 -4.62
C TYR A 6 -15.33 5.59 -5.49
N TRP A 7 -14.81 5.90 -6.68
CA TRP A 7 -14.15 4.95 -7.56
C TRP A 7 -12.93 4.28 -6.88
N PHE A 8 -12.07 5.07 -6.21
CA PHE A 8 -10.89 4.55 -5.53
C PHE A 8 -11.25 3.67 -4.33
N LEU A 9 -12.24 4.07 -3.53
CA LEU A 9 -12.72 3.26 -2.41
C LEU A 9 -13.29 1.92 -2.90
N LYS A 10 -14.01 1.93 -4.03
CA LYS A 10 -14.49 0.71 -4.66
C LYS A 10 -13.34 -0.18 -5.17
N LEU A 11 -12.27 0.42 -5.71
CA LEU A 11 -11.08 -0.31 -6.15
C LEU A 11 -10.42 -1.10 -5.00
N ILE A 12 -10.30 -0.48 -3.83
CA ILE A 12 -9.75 -1.14 -2.63
C ILE A 12 -10.79 -1.93 -1.83
N ASN A 13 -11.98 -2.16 -2.40
CA ASN A 13 -13.09 -2.88 -1.78
C ASN A 13 -13.50 -2.33 -0.39
N HIS A 14 -13.50 -1.00 -0.23
CA HIS A 14 -13.84 -0.32 1.03
C HIS A 14 -13.05 -0.82 2.24
N ALA A 15 -11.83 -1.30 2.04
CA ALA A 15 -10.96 -1.79 3.10
C ALA A 15 -10.47 -0.60 3.97
N GLU A 16 -11.22 -0.29 5.03
CA GLU A 16 -10.90 0.78 5.98
C GLU A 16 -9.51 0.59 6.61
N ASP A 17 -9.16 -0.66 6.92
CA ASP A 17 -7.85 -1.02 7.45
C ASP A 17 -6.69 -0.64 6.50
N ILE A 18 -6.93 -0.54 5.20
CA ILE A 18 -5.91 -0.05 4.24
C ILE A 18 -5.72 1.45 4.38
N LEU A 19 -6.80 2.21 4.56
CA LEU A 19 -6.74 3.65 4.73
C LEU A 19 -6.07 4.01 6.06
N ASP A 20 -6.48 3.33 7.12
CA ASP A 20 -5.99 3.57 8.47
C ASP A 20 -4.48 3.24 8.59
N ASN A 21 -4.06 2.10 8.05
CA ASN A 21 -2.67 1.67 8.16
C ASN A 21 -1.72 2.39 7.20
N SER A 22 -2.20 2.79 6.01
CA SER A 22 -1.35 3.48 5.04
C SER A 22 -1.16 4.96 5.35
N LYS A 23 -2.01 5.56 6.21
CA LYS A 23 -2.10 7.01 6.42
C LYS A 23 -2.16 7.78 5.09
N LEU A 24 -2.75 7.16 4.07
CA LEU A 24 -2.78 7.73 2.74
C LEU A 24 -3.78 8.88 2.73
N ASP A 25 -3.29 10.09 2.44
CA ASP A 25 -4.15 11.20 2.05
C ASP A 25 -4.71 10.91 0.66
N VAL A 26 -5.83 10.18 0.62
CA VAL A 26 -6.49 9.73 -0.62
C VAL A 26 -6.78 10.92 -1.51
N ASP A 27 -7.33 12.00 -0.95
CA ASP A 27 -7.73 13.18 -1.71
C ASP A 27 -6.51 13.89 -2.31
N GLY A 28 -5.46 14.12 -1.52
CA GLY A 28 -4.23 14.73 -1.98
C GLY A 28 -3.51 13.90 -3.05
N VAL A 29 -3.44 12.58 -2.85
CA VAL A 29 -2.80 11.66 -3.79
C VAL A 29 -3.58 11.58 -5.10
N LEU A 30 -4.91 11.41 -5.05
CA LEU A 30 -5.74 11.35 -6.26
C LEU A 30 -5.69 12.67 -7.02
N LYS A 31 -5.75 13.80 -6.33
CA LYS A 31 -5.64 15.12 -6.97
C LYS A 31 -4.31 15.29 -7.71
N LYS A 32 -3.20 14.93 -7.06
CA LYS A 32 -1.87 14.98 -7.68
C LYS A 32 -1.79 14.07 -8.92
N ILE A 33 -2.34 12.87 -8.83
CA ILE A 33 -2.39 11.92 -9.95
C ILE A 33 -3.21 12.47 -11.11
N LEU A 34 -4.35 13.09 -10.83
CA LEU A 34 -5.20 13.72 -11.84
C LEU A 34 -4.47 14.88 -12.53
N ASP A 35 -3.81 15.74 -11.76
CA ASP A 35 -3.05 16.88 -12.29
C ASP A 35 -1.90 16.41 -13.19
N GLU A 36 -1.12 15.42 -12.75
CA GLU A 36 -0.05 14.82 -13.56
C GLU A 36 -0.60 14.13 -14.83
N SER A 37 -1.75 13.46 -14.71
CA SER A 37 -2.41 12.81 -15.84
C SER A 37 -2.86 13.81 -16.89
N GLN A 38 -3.47 14.91 -16.47
CA GLN A 38 -3.91 15.99 -17.37
C GLN A 38 -2.74 16.69 -18.05
N ALA A 39 -1.64 16.94 -17.33
CA ALA A 39 -0.43 17.54 -17.90
C ALA A 39 0.14 16.65 -19.01
N ARG A 40 0.21 15.34 -18.78
CA ARG A 40 0.70 14.37 -19.77
C ARG A 40 -0.25 14.14 -20.94
N ASP A 41 -1.57 14.15 -20.73
CA ASP A 41 -2.53 14.08 -21.85
C ASP A 41 -2.37 15.28 -22.81
N LYS A 42 -2.13 16.48 -22.28
CA LYS A 42 -1.85 17.66 -23.12
C LYS A 42 -0.60 17.45 -23.97
N GLU A 43 0.46 16.91 -23.38
CA GLU A 43 1.70 16.59 -24.10
C GLU A 43 1.48 15.50 -25.16
N PHE A 44 0.78 14.42 -24.79
CA PHE A 44 0.41 13.32 -25.68
C PHE A 44 -0.37 13.85 -26.89
N ARG A 45 -1.41 14.65 -26.67
CA ARG A 45 -2.21 15.26 -27.75
C ARG A 45 -1.36 16.17 -28.63
N LYS A 46 -0.45 16.96 -28.07
CA LYS A 46 0.46 17.83 -28.84
C LYS A 46 1.38 16.99 -29.74
N LYS A 47 1.97 15.91 -29.20
CA LYS A 47 2.81 14.97 -29.96
C LYS A 47 2.01 14.28 -31.06
N ARG A 48 0.85 13.71 -30.75
CA ARG A 48 0.00 12.97 -31.69
C ARG A 48 -0.74 13.85 -32.71
N LYS A 49 -0.76 15.18 -32.55
CA LYS A 49 -1.14 16.09 -33.65
C LYS A 49 -0.14 16.02 -34.82
N LEU A 50 1.14 15.81 -34.53
CA LEU A 50 2.23 15.73 -35.52
C LEU A 50 2.51 14.30 -36.01
N PHE A 51 2.20 13.27 -35.22
CA PHE A 51 2.52 11.86 -35.51
C PHE A 51 1.28 10.96 -35.74
N LYS A 52 1.47 9.69 -36.14
CA LYS A 52 0.41 8.68 -36.34
C LYS A 52 -0.26 8.25 -35.01
N ALA A 53 -1.36 7.50 -35.13
CA ALA A 53 -2.06 6.83 -34.03
C ALA A 53 -1.10 6.10 -33.08
N GLY A 54 -1.46 6.02 -31.81
CA GLY A 54 -0.61 5.40 -30.79
C GLY A 54 -1.26 5.37 -29.42
N ASN A 55 -0.65 4.59 -28.53
CA ASN A 55 -1.05 4.42 -27.14
C ASN A 55 0.17 4.71 -26.26
N ASP A 56 -0.03 5.48 -25.20
CA ASP A 56 0.96 5.72 -24.16
C ASP A 56 0.34 5.32 -22.81
N GLU A 57 1.09 4.57 -22.02
CA GLU A 57 0.70 4.14 -20.68
C GLU A 57 1.83 4.47 -19.70
N TRP A 58 1.48 4.86 -18.49
CA TRP A 58 2.45 5.05 -17.42
C TRP A 58 1.84 4.82 -16.05
N LYS A 59 2.66 4.26 -15.16
CA LYS A 59 2.30 4.06 -13.76
C LYS A 59 2.40 5.40 -13.02
N VAL A 60 1.37 5.74 -12.28
CA VAL A 60 1.29 6.96 -11.45
C VAL A 60 1.32 6.64 -9.96
N LEU A 61 0.92 5.42 -9.58
CA LEU A 61 1.05 4.90 -8.23
C LEU A 61 1.37 3.41 -8.30
N ASP A 62 2.33 2.97 -7.51
CA ASP A 62 2.62 1.55 -7.28
C ASP A 62 3.06 1.42 -5.83
N MET A 63 2.11 1.06 -4.97
CA MET A 63 2.31 0.94 -3.54
C MET A 63 2.15 -0.51 -3.13
N VAL A 64 3.11 -1.03 -2.38
CA VAL A 64 3.06 -2.33 -1.73
C VAL A 64 3.19 -2.12 -0.23
N VAL A 65 2.24 -2.63 0.53
CA VAL A 65 2.23 -2.53 1.99
C VAL A 65 2.13 -3.92 2.60
N LEU A 66 3.01 -4.16 3.56
CA LEU A 66 2.94 -5.31 4.46
C LEU A 66 2.50 -4.80 5.83
N GLN A 67 1.29 -5.18 6.23
CA GLN A 67 0.80 -5.00 7.58
C GLN A 67 1.27 -6.18 8.44
N TYR A 68 1.94 -5.85 9.54
CA TYR A 68 2.28 -6.80 10.58
C TYR A 68 1.09 -7.03 11.51
N PRO A 69 0.99 -8.21 12.14
CA PRO A 69 0.02 -8.45 13.18
C PRO A 69 0.18 -7.41 14.31
N ASP A 70 -0.94 -6.93 14.81
CA ASP A 70 -1.03 -6.03 15.95
C ASP A 70 -2.02 -6.63 16.99
N PRO A 71 -2.18 -6.03 18.19
CA PRO A 71 -3.09 -6.57 19.20
C PRO A 71 -4.54 -6.75 18.72
N ASP A 72 -4.96 -5.98 17.71
CA ASP A 72 -6.32 -5.99 17.16
C ASP A 72 -6.44 -6.92 15.92
N SER A 73 -5.33 -7.32 15.31
CA SER A 73 -5.28 -8.17 14.11
C SER A 73 -4.17 -9.24 14.17
N ASP A 74 -4.58 -10.52 14.19
CA ASP A 74 -3.65 -11.66 14.33
C ASP A 74 -3.11 -12.21 12.99
N PHE A 75 -3.09 -11.38 11.94
CA PHE A 75 -2.73 -11.80 10.59
C PHE A 75 -1.74 -10.84 9.93
N PHE A 76 -0.96 -11.38 9.00
CA PHE A 76 -0.19 -10.58 8.06
C PHE A 76 -1.08 -10.21 6.88
N LYS A 77 -1.09 -8.94 6.48
CA LYS A 77 -1.79 -8.50 5.27
C LYS A 77 -0.78 -7.91 4.29
N LEU A 78 -0.69 -8.49 3.10
CA LEU A 78 0.10 -7.94 2.00
C LEU A 78 -0.86 -7.41 0.95
N TYR A 79 -0.81 -6.12 0.67
CA TYR A 79 -1.60 -5.54 -0.39
C TYR A 79 -0.78 -4.64 -1.32
N ARG A 80 -1.22 -4.59 -2.57
CA ARG A 80 -0.65 -3.75 -3.61
C ARG A 80 -1.74 -2.96 -4.30
N ILE A 81 -1.52 -1.66 -4.40
CA ILE A 81 -2.36 -0.73 -5.16
C ILE A 81 -1.50 -0.21 -6.30
N GLN A 82 -1.92 -0.46 -7.54
CA GLN A 82 -1.27 0.06 -8.73
C GLN A 82 -2.25 0.89 -9.54
N LEU A 83 -1.90 2.13 -9.84
CA LEU A 83 -2.67 2.99 -10.72
C LEU A 83 -1.85 3.26 -11.98
N THR A 84 -2.45 2.98 -13.13
CA THR A 84 -1.87 3.20 -14.45
C THR A 84 -2.78 4.15 -15.22
N THR A 85 -2.23 5.25 -15.69
CA THR A 85 -2.92 6.15 -16.59
C THR A 85 -2.57 5.82 -18.03
N TRP A 86 -3.53 5.97 -18.92
CA TRP A 86 -3.37 5.65 -20.33
C TRP A 86 -3.94 6.75 -21.21
N SER A 87 -3.35 6.88 -22.39
CA SER A 87 -3.81 7.76 -23.45
C SER A 87 -3.76 7.02 -24.78
N THR A 88 -4.87 7.01 -25.52
CA THR A 88 -4.97 6.40 -26.84
C THR A 88 -5.43 7.43 -27.86
N CYS A 89 -4.80 7.39 -29.03
CA CYS A 89 -5.20 8.16 -30.20
C CYS A 89 -5.52 7.18 -31.33
N LYS A 90 -6.80 7.07 -31.68
CA LYS A 90 -7.27 6.27 -32.83
C LYS A 90 -7.61 7.19 -34.01
N ALA A 91 -7.13 6.85 -35.19
CA ALA A 91 -7.49 7.55 -36.43
C ALA A 91 -8.58 6.74 -37.15
N PHE A 92 -9.76 7.34 -37.36
CA PHE A 92 -10.86 6.71 -38.10
C PHE A 92 -11.43 7.73 -39.08
N ASN A 93 -11.42 7.43 -40.38
CA ASN A 93 -12.00 8.24 -41.46
C ASN A 93 -11.70 9.75 -41.33
N LEU A 94 -10.41 10.11 -41.35
CA LEU A 94 -9.88 11.49 -41.19
C LEU A 94 -10.15 12.18 -39.84
N ARG A 95 -10.92 11.59 -38.92
CA ARG A 95 -11.11 12.09 -37.56
C ARG A 95 -10.20 11.35 -36.58
N ARG A 96 -9.46 12.11 -35.77
CA ARG A 96 -8.70 11.55 -34.64
C ARG A 96 -9.57 11.58 -33.40
N ARG A 97 -9.71 10.43 -32.73
CA ARG A 97 -10.34 10.33 -31.41
C ARG A 97 -9.25 10.12 -30.36
N PHE A 98 -9.22 11.00 -29.39
CA PHE A 98 -8.37 10.89 -28.21
C PHE A 98 -9.22 10.36 -27.06
N SER A 99 -8.69 9.38 -26.35
CA SER A 99 -9.29 8.88 -25.12
C SER A 99 -8.21 8.73 -24.08
N THR A 100 -8.54 9.10 -22.86
CA THR A 100 -7.67 8.99 -21.70
C THR A 100 -8.44 8.40 -20.55
N GLY A 101 -7.71 7.78 -19.62
CA GLY A 101 -8.31 7.23 -18.43
C GLY A 101 -7.27 6.78 -17.44
N ILE A 102 -7.78 6.33 -16.29
CA ILE A 102 -7.02 5.76 -15.20
C ILE A 102 -7.56 4.35 -14.97
N THR A 103 -6.65 3.39 -14.87
CA THR A 103 -6.97 2.01 -14.51
C THR A 103 -6.29 1.71 -13.19
N GLY A 104 -7.01 1.06 -12.28
CA GLY A 104 -6.49 0.64 -11.00
C GLY A 104 -6.47 -0.87 -10.88
N GLU A 105 -5.42 -1.40 -10.28
CA GLU A 105 -5.29 -2.80 -9.89
C GLU A 105 -5.08 -2.86 -8.38
N PHE A 106 -5.87 -3.70 -7.72
CA PHE A 106 -5.75 -3.98 -6.30
C PHE A 106 -5.56 -5.47 -6.08
N THR A 107 -4.48 -5.83 -5.40
CA THR A 107 -4.22 -7.21 -4.98
C THR A 107 -4.06 -7.23 -3.47
N CYS A 108 -4.79 -8.10 -2.79
CA CYS A 108 -4.67 -8.28 -1.34
C CYS A 108 -4.56 -9.75 -1.00
N ARG A 109 -3.63 -10.08 -0.11
CA ARG A 109 -3.46 -11.41 0.45
C ARG A 109 -3.35 -11.30 1.96
N THR A 110 -4.21 -12.03 2.64
CA THR A 110 -4.17 -12.16 4.10
C THR A 110 -3.59 -13.52 4.44
N TYR A 111 -2.57 -13.53 5.28
CA TYR A 111 -1.94 -14.73 5.81
C TYR A 111 -2.17 -14.79 7.32
N LYS A 112 -2.94 -15.78 7.75
CA LYS A 112 -3.10 -16.10 9.16
C LYS A 112 -2.12 -17.21 9.54
N PRO A 113 -1.14 -16.95 10.42
CA PRO A 113 -0.25 -17.98 10.93
C PRO A 113 -1.03 -19.12 11.58
N ARG A 114 -0.50 -20.35 11.49
CA ARG A 114 -1.12 -21.50 12.18
C ARG A 114 -1.00 -21.30 13.69
N ALA A 115 -2.09 -21.54 14.42
CA ALA A 115 -2.13 -21.41 15.88
C ALA A 115 -1.03 -22.22 16.57
N SER A 116 -0.73 -23.43 16.07
CA SER A 116 0.33 -24.29 16.61
C SER A 116 1.75 -23.72 16.45
N VAL A 117 1.97 -22.86 15.46
CA VAL A 117 3.26 -22.18 15.25
C VAL A 117 3.36 -20.97 16.18
N ILE A 118 2.28 -20.19 16.29
CA ILE A 118 2.20 -19.04 17.21
C ILE A 118 2.36 -19.49 18.67
N GLN A 119 1.72 -20.60 19.07
CA GLN A 119 1.86 -21.14 20.43
C GLN A 119 3.30 -21.48 20.77
N LYS A 120 4.02 -22.16 19.85
CA LYS A 120 5.44 -22.50 20.06
C LYS A 120 6.34 -21.27 20.12
N LEU A 121 6.06 -20.25 19.30
CA LEU A 121 6.74 -18.96 19.37
C LEU A 121 6.50 -18.30 20.73
N ASN A 122 5.25 -18.24 21.19
CA ASN A 122 4.91 -17.69 22.49
C ASN A 122 5.59 -18.43 23.64
N GLU A 123 5.62 -19.77 23.63
CA GLU A 123 6.32 -20.55 24.65
C GLU A 123 7.82 -20.20 24.71
N HIS A 124 8.49 -20.12 23.55
CA HIS A 124 9.91 -19.76 23.48
C HIS A 124 10.16 -18.32 23.96
N PHE A 125 9.36 -17.35 23.50
CA PHE A 125 9.48 -15.95 23.90
C PHE A 125 9.16 -15.74 25.38
N MET A 126 8.13 -16.43 25.92
CA MET A 126 7.81 -16.40 27.34
C MET A 126 8.96 -16.98 28.18
N GLN A 127 9.57 -18.08 27.76
CA GLN A 127 10.74 -18.64 28.44
C GLN A 127 11.93 -17.67 28.40
N GLN A 128 12.17 -16.99 27.28
CA GLN A 128 13.20 -15.95 27.19
C GLN A 128 12.89 -14.77 28.11
N ALA A 129 11.66 -14.25 28.09
CA ALA A 129 11.25 -13.12 28.93
C ALA A 129 11.31 -13.44 30.42
N VAL A 130 10.89 -14.66 30.82
CA VAL A 130 11.02 -15.13 32.21
C VAL A 130 12.50 -15.20 32.61
N ARG A 131 13.34 -15.78 31.75
CA ARG A 131 14.78 -15.88 32.03
C ARG A 131 15.45 -14.52 32.15
N GLU A 132 15.12 -13.60 31.26
CA GLU A 132 15.67 -12.23 31.27
C GLU A 132 15.18 -11.45 32.50
N ALA A 133 13.93 -11.64 32.92
CA ALA A 133 13.42 -11.09 34.17
C ALA A 133 14.13 -11.69 35.40
N GLU A 134 14.31 -13.01 35.45
CA GLU A 134 15.05 -13.71 36.51
C GLU A 134 16.50 -13.21 36.59
N ASP A 135 17.17 -13.02 35.46
CA ASP A 135 18.53 -12.47 35.39
C ASP A 135 18.58 -11.03 35.94
N MET A 136 17.61 -10.17 35.59
CA MET A 136 17.51 -8.81 36.15
C MET A 136 17.29 -8.80 37.67
N PHE A 137 16.45 -9.70 38.20
CA PHE A 137 16.21 -9.81 39.64
C PHE A 137 17.38 -10.46 40.38
N ALA A 138 18.12 -11.37 39.74
CA ALA A 138 19.32 -11.99 40.31
C ALA A 138 20.49 -11.00 40.38
N GLU A 139 20.65 -10.11 39.41
CA GLU A 139 21.66 -9.06 39.44
C GLU A 139 21.38 -7.99 40.51
N GLY A 140 20.12 -7.64 40.73
CA GLY A 140 19.69 -6.70 41.78
C GLY A 140 19.82 -7.23 43.22
N ASN A 141 20.11 -8.53 43.40
CA ASN A 141 20.20 -9.19 44.70
C ASN A 141 21.63 -9.59 45.10
N LYS A 142 22.66 -9.09 44.39
CA LYS A 142 24.05 -9.21 44.86
C LYS A 142 24.21 -8.37 46.13
N PRO A 143 24.50 -8.96 47.30
CA PRO A 143 24.83 -8.16 48.47
C PRO A 143 26.09 -7.35 48.14
N GLU A 144 26.02 -6.03 48.28
CA GLU A 144 27.20 -5.18 48.27
C GLU A 144 28.14 -5.74 49.34
N ALA A 145 29.30 -6.22 48.91
CA ALA A 145 30.34 -6.67 49.82
C ALA A 145 30.81 -5.46 50.63
N VAL A 146 30.27 -5.31 51.83
CA VAL A 146 30.77 -4.36 52.82
C VAL A 146 32.15 -4.84 53.24
N SER A 147 33.19 -4.26 52.65
CA SER A 147 34.58 -4.42 53.10
C SER A 147 34.72 -3.73 54.46
N VAL A 148 34.92 -4.53 55.51
CA VAL A 148 35.33 -4.10 56.86
C VAL A 148 36.82 -3.85 56.89
#